data_AF-A0A960FTY9-F1
#
_entry.id   AF-A0A960FTY9-F1
#
_cell.length_a   1.000
_cell.length_b   1.000
_cell.length_c   1.000
_cell.angle_alpha   90.00
_cell.angle_beta   90.00
_cell.angle_gamma   90.00
#
_symmetry.space_group_name_H-M   'P 1'
#
loop_
_entity.id
_entity.type
_entity.pdbx_description
1 polymer ?
#
loop_
_entity_poly.entity_id
_entity_poly.type
_entity_poly.pdbx_seq_one_letter_code
_entity_poly.pdbx_strand_id
1 'polypeptide(L)'
;MTPGKGTRAPGRAADALQRATGALSTAAMARMETDMPWFRELSAEDRSWVGVIVQAGIRGFVDWYRQAADQPAPGSTEMVASVFGAAPRALAGVINLQQTVDLVRLSIEVVEANVEQLLEPGDAADVRAAVLRYAREVAFATAEVYARAAEQRGAWDARLEALVVDAV
;
A
#
# COMPACT_ATOMS: atom_id res chain seq x y z
N MET A 1 5.64 -19.76 40.74
CA MET A 1 6.04 -18.35 40.60
C MET A 1 6.14 -18.06 39.11
N THR A 2 5.21 -17.29 38.55
CA THR A 2 5.26 -16.76 37.17
C THR A 2 5.03 -15.25 37.25
N PRO A 3 5.64 -14.48 36.33
CA PRO A 3 4.80 -13.95 35.24
C PRO A 3 5.51 -13.91 33.86
N GLY A 4 4.72 -14.03 32.78
CA GLY A 4 5.20 -14.18 31.39
C GLY A 4 5.47 -12.89 30.58
N LYS A 5 5.81 -13.02 29.29
CA LYS A 5 5.83 -11.97 28.24
C LYS A 5 6.27 -12.56 26.89
N GLY A 6 5.52 -12.30 25.82
CA GLY A 6 5.91 -12.60 24.44
C GLY A 6 4.85 -12.23 23.40
N THR A 7 3.59 -12.57 23.64
CA THR A 7 2.54 -12.52 22.59
C THR A 7 1.52 -11.37 22.75
N ARG A 8 1.74 -10.40 23.65
CA ARG A 8 0.75 -9.33 23.95
C ARG A 8 0.99 -7.98 23.23
N ALA A 9 2.16 -7.76 22.63
CA ALA A 9 2.52 -6.47 22.02
C ALA A 9 1.91 -6.25 20.60
N PRO A 10 1.91 -7.24 19.69
CA PRO A 10 1.41 -7.03 18.32
C PRO A 10 -0.10 -6.79 18.29
N GLY A 11 -0.87 -7.54 19.08
CA GLY A 11 -2.34 -7.44 19.11
C GLY A 11 -2.84 -6.09 19.59
N ARG A 12 -2.28 -5.55 20.69
CA ARG A 12 -2.69 -4.24 21.23
C ARG A 12 -2.37 -3.11 20.26
N ALA A 13 -1.17 -3.14 19.68
CA ALA A 13 -0.75 -2.15 18.69
C ALA A 13 -1.61 -2.23 17.42
N ALA A 14 -1.90 -3.45 16.93
CA ALA A 14 -2.79 -3.66 15.79
C ALA A 14 -4.20 -3.14 16.08
N ASP A 15 -4.74 -3.34 17.29
CA ASP A 15 -6.06 -2.85 17.66
C ASP A 15 -6.09 -1.32 17.79
N ALA A 16 -5.01 -0.70 18.27
CA ALA A 16 -4.86 0.76 18.30
C ALA A 16 -4.81 1.34 16.88
N LEU A 17 -4.02 0.76 15.98
CA LEU A 17 -3.97 1.14 14.58
C LEU A 17 -5.33 0.94 13.89
N GLN A 18 -6.02 -0.17 14.17
CA GLN A 18 -7.34 -0.44 13.63
C GLN A 18 -8.34 0.65 14.02
N ARG A 19 -8.34 1.06 15.29
CA ARG A 19 -9.18 2.18 15.78
C ARG A 19 -8.79 3.52 15.14
N ALA A 20 -7.50 3.71 14.83
CA ALA A 20 -6.97 4.93 14.22
C ALA A 20 -7.19 5.01 12.70
N THR A 21 -7.59 3.92 12.02
CA THR A 21 -7.77 3.85 10.55
C THR A 21 -8.53 5.05 9.97
N GLY A 22 -9.61 5.49 10.63
CA GLY A 22 -10.39 6.65 10.17
C GLY A 22 -9.58 7.95 10.19
N ALA A 23 -8.91 8.24 11.31
CA ALA A 23 -8.08 9.43 11.46
C ALA A 23 -6.88 9.41 10.50
N LEU A 24 -6.23 8.24 10.34
CA LEU A 24 -5.14 8.03 9.38
C LEU A 24 -5.60 8.28 7.95
N SER A 25 -6.80 7.81 7.58
CA SER A 25 -7.35 8.05 6.25
C SER A 25 -7.63 9.54 6.01
N THR A 26 -8.19 10.24 7.00
CA THR A 26 -8.38 11.70 6.93
C THR A 26 -7.06 12.43 6.77
N ALA A 27 -6.02 12.06 7.53
CA ALA A 27 -4.69 12.64 7.42
C ALA A 27 -4.08 12.40 6.02
N ALA A 28 -4.25 11.19 5.47
CA ALA A 28 -3.79 10.87 4.13
C ALA A 28 -4.50 11.71 3.06
N MET A 29 -5.83 11.82 3.12
CA MET A 29 -6.60 12.64 2.19
C MET A 29 -6.21 14.12 2.25
N ALA A 30 -5.95 14.66 3.45
CA ALA A 30 -5.48 16.03 3.62
C ALA A 30 -4.08 16.24 2.99
N ARG A 31 -3.18 15.25 3.14
CA ARG A 31 -1.88 15.28 2.46
C ARG A 31 -2.01 15.13 0.94
N MET A 32 -2.92 14.30 0.42
CA MET A 32 -3.17 14.20 -1.04
C MET A 32 -3.61 15.54 -1.61
N GLU A 33 -4.56 16.21 -0.94
CA GLU A 33 -5.04 17.53 -1.36
C GLU A 33 -3.90 18.56 -1.41
N THR A 34 -2.94 18.47 -0.49
CA THR A 34 -1.81 19.42 -0.41
C THR A 34 -0.69 19.06 -1.39
N ASP A 35 -0.30 17.80 -1.44
CA ASP A 35 0.96 17.34 -2.02
C ASP A 35 0.78 16.79 -3.45
N MET A 36 -0.44 16.41 -3.85
CA MET A 36 -0.70 15.71 -5.12
C MET A 36 -1.58 16.54 -6.06
N PRO A 37 -1.01 17.25 -7.05
CA PRO A 37 -1.77 18.04 -8.02
C PRO A 37 -2.87 17.25 -8.74
N TRP A 38 -2.56 16.02 -9.15
CA TRP A 38 -3.52 15.15 -9.85
C TRP A 38 -4.75 14.80 -9.00
N PHE A 39 -4.58 14.72 -7.68
CA PHE A 39 -5.69 14.41 -6.78
C PHE A 39 -6.67 15.58 -6.70
N ARG A 40 -6.17 16.82 -6.77
CA ARG A 40 -7.00 18.03 -6.81
C ARG A 40 -7.81 18.17 -8.10
N GLU A 41 -7.31 17.58 -9.18
CA GLU A 41 -7.97 17.58 -10.49
C GLU A 41 -9.11 16.55 -10.56
N LEU A 42 -9.16 15.59 -9.62
CA LEU A 42 -10.21 14.59 -9.57
C LEU A 42 -11.57 15.18 -9.20
N SER A 43 -12.61 14.59 -9.79
CA SER A 43 -13.99 14.86 -9.39
C SER A 43 -14.20 14.50 -7.91
N ALA A 44 -15.24 15.07 -7.30
CA ALA A 44 -15.59 14.73 -5.92
C ALA A 44 -15.91 13.24 -5.76
N GLU A 45 -16.50 12.62 -6.79
CA GLU A 45 -16.79 11.19 -6.82
C GLU A 45 -15.49 10.37 -6.85
N ASP A 46 -14.56 10.69 -7.74
CA ASP A 46 -13.27 9.97 -7.84
C ASP A 46 -12.45 10.12 -6.57
N ARG A 47 -12.42 11.31 -5.96
CA ARG A 47 -11.77 11.51 -4.65
C ARG A 47 -12.41 10.67 -3.56
N SER A 48 -13.73 10.46 -3.59
CA SER A 48 -14.40 9.57 -2.64
C SER A 48 -13.95 8.12 -2.80
N TRP A 49 -13.79 7.65 -4.04
CA TRP A 49 -13.27 6.31 -4.33
C TRP A 49 -11.81 6.15 -3.92
N VAL A 50 -10.99 7.18 -4.11
CA VAL A 50 -9.60 7.20 -3.60
C VAL A 50 -9.59 7.04 -2.07
N GLY A 51 -10.49 7.74 -1.36
CA GLY A 51 -10.64 7.58 0.09
C GLY A 51 -10.93 6.13 0.52
N VAL A 52 -11.75 5.40 -0.26
CA VAL A 52 -12.02 3.97 -0.01
C VAL A 52 -10.76 3.11 -0.20
N ILE A 53 -9.96 3.38 -1.24
CA ILE A 53 -8.69 2.68 -1.48
C ILE A 53 -7.72 2.89 -0.32
N VAL A 54 -7.60 4.13 0.14
CA VAL A 54 -6.70 4.51 1.25
C VAL A 54 -7.08 3.79 2.53
N GLN A 55 -8.38 3.76 2.86
CA GLN A 55 -8.89 3.00 4.01
C GLN A 55 -8.60 1.49 3.87
N ALA A 56 -8.79 0.93 2.68
CA ALA A 56 -8.49 -0.47 2.41
C ALA A 56 -6.99 -0.77 2.56
N GLY A 57 -6.12 0.11 2.07
CA GLY A 57 -4.67 0.00 2.20
C GLY A 57 -4.20 0.03 3.65
N ILE A 58 -4.69 0.99 4.44
CA ILE A 58 -4.36 1.07 5.88
C ILE A 58 -4.83 -0.19 6.61
N ARG A 59 -6.05 -0.67 6.33
CA ARG A 59 -6.55 -1.93 6.92
C ARG A 59 -5.70 -3.12 6.51
N GLY A 60 -5.32 -3.21 5.23
CA GLY A 60 -4.44 -4.26 4.73
C GLY A 60 -3.09 -4.29 5.44
N PHE A 61 -2.51 -3.12 5.72
CA PHE A 61 -1.30 -3.02 6.55
C PHE A 61 -1.56 -3.53 7.99
N VAL A 62 -2.66 -3.12 8.64
CA VAL A 62 -2.98 -3.56 10.01
C VAL A 62 -3.19 -5.07 10.08
N ASP A 63 -3.88 -5.64 9.11
CA ASP A 63 -4.12 -7.08 9.01
C ASP A 63 -2.82 -7.84 8.76
N TRP A 64 -1.95 -7.32 7.88
CA TRP A 64 -0.61 -7.86 7.68
C TRP A 64 0.22 -7.78 8.97
N TYR A 65 0.21 -6.64 9.67
CA TYR A 65 0.98 -6.45 10.89
C TYR A 65 0.56 -7.44 11.99
N ARG A 66 -0.74 -7.69 12.13
CA ARG A 66 -1.29 -8.68 13.06
C ARG A 66 -0.81 -10.10 12.74
N GLN A 67 -0.68 -10.45 11.46
CA GLN A 67 -0.25 -11.78 11.01
C GLN A 67 1.27 -11.97 10.98
N ALA A 68 2.01 -10.90 10.66
CA ALA A 68 3.46 -10.92 10.49
C ALA A 68 4.24 -11.05 11.81
N ALA A 69 3.53 -11.13 12.94
CA ALA A 69 4.06 -11.55 14.24
C ALA A 69 4.22 -13.07 14.32
N ASP A 70 3.40 -13.84 13.59
CA ASP A 70 3.31 -15.29 13.71
C ASP A 70 3.73 -16.03 12.42
N GLN A 71 3.87 -15.34 11.29
CA GLN A 71 4.13 -15.94 9.98
C GLN A 71 5.22 -15.19 9.16
N PRO A 72 5.90 -15.88 8.23
CA PRO A 72 6.78 -15.24 7.25
C PRO A 72 6.03 -14.19 6.41
N ALA A 73 6.77 -13.27 5.78
CA ALA A 73 6.17 -12.30 4.87
C ALA A 73 5.37 -13.01 3.75
N PRO A 74 4.18 -12.51 3.37
CA PRO A 74 3.40 -13.08 2.28
C PRO A 74 4.17 -13.03 0.97
N GLY A 75 3.83 -13.94 0.05
CA GLY A 75 4.47 -13.98 -1.27
C GLY A 75 4.15 -12.71 -2.09
N SER A 76 5.03 -12.34 -3.02
CA SER A 76 4.91 -11.13 -3.84
C SER A 76 3.54 -10.99 -4.54
N THR A 77 2.95 -12.10 -5.00
CA THR A 77 1.62 -12.10 -5.63
C THR A 77 0.49 -11.67 -4.68
N GLU A 78 0.48 -12.17 -3.44
CA GLU A 78 -0.51 -11.77 -2.43
C GLU A 78 -0.33 -10.31 -2.04
N MET A 79 0.93 -9.87 -1.95
CA MET A 79 1.28 -8.49 -1.67
C MET A 79 0.76 -7.56 -2.79
N VAL A 80 1.00 -7.90 -4.06
CA VAL A 80 0.46 -7.16 -5.21
C VAL A 80 -1.07 -7.09 -5.17
N ALA A 81 -1.75 -8.21 -4.91
CA ALA A 81 -3.21 -8.24 -4.86
C ALA A 81 -3.77 -7.36 -3.73
N SER A 82 -3.13 -7.36 -2.56
CA SER A 82 -3.55 -6.53 -1.42
C SER A 82 -3.36 -5.02 -1.68
N VAL A 83 -2.31 -4.64 -2.41
CA VAL A 83 -1.93 -3.24 -2.67
C VAL A 83 -2.66 -2.67 -3.88
N PHE A 84 -2.76 -3.44 -4.97
CA PHE A 84 -3.27 -2.97 -6.26
C PHE A 84 -4.66 -3.52 -6.62
N GLY A 85 -5.12 -4.57 -5.93
CA GLY A 85 -6.39 -5.25 -6.25
C GLY A 85 -7.64 -4.67 -5.55
N ALA A 86 -7.46 -3.75 -4.59
CA ALA A 86 -8.57 -3.18 -3.82
C ALA A 86 -9.28 -2.00 -4.53
N ALA A 87 -8.79 -1.57 -5.70
CA ALA A 87 -9.36 -0.41 -6.40
C ALA A 87 -10.76 -0.70 -6.97
N PRO A 88 -11.77 0.15 -6.67
CA PRO A 88 -13.08 0.07 -7.30
C PRO A 88 -12.98 0.10 -8.83
N ARG A 89 -13.82 -0.68 -9.54
CA ARG A 89 -13.89 -0.64 -11.00
C ARG A 89 -14.17 0.76 -11.56
N ALA A 90 -14.87 1.60 -10.80
CA ALA A 90 -15.14 2.99 -11.16
C ALA A 90 -13.85 3.82 -11.34
N LEU A 91 -12.75 3.47 -10.67
CA LEU A 91 -11.46 4.13 -10.82
C LEU A 91 -10.58 3.53 -11.94
N ALA A 92 -11.03 2.46 -12.60
CA ALA A 92 -10.29 1.87 -13.70
C ALA A 92 -10.15 2.88 -14.84
N GLY A 93 -8.90 3.26 -15.14
CA GLY A 93 -8.59 4.27 -16.15
C GLY A 93 -8.75 5.73 -15.69
N VAL A 94 -9.25 5.97 -14.47
CA VAL A 94 -9.31 7.31 -13.86
C VAL A 94 -7.95 7.70 -13.31
N ILE A 95 -7.33 6.78 -12.55
CA ILE A 95 -5.95 6.93 -12.08
C ILE A 95 -5.05 5.90 -12.76
N ASN A 96 -3.82 6.31 -13.03
CA ASN A 96 -2.81 5.44 -13.61
C ASN A 96 -2.05 4.67 -12.53
N LEU A 97 -1.19 3.75 -12.95
CA LEU A 97 -0.40 2.92 -12.03
C LEU A 97 0.55 3.75 -11.17
N GLN A 98 1.16 4.81 -11.72
CA GLN A 98 2.04 5.69 -10.96
C GLN A 98 1.29 6.38 -9.82
N GLN A 99 0.11 6.92 -10.09
CA GLN A 99 -0.76 7.54 -9.08
C GLN A 99 -1.20 6.51 -8.03
N THR A 100 -1.43 5.26 -8.44
CA THR A 100 -1.72 4.17 -7.50
C THR A 100 -0.54 3.91 -6.56
N VAL A 101 0.70 3.93 -7.07
CA VAL A 101 1.92 3.82 -6.24
C VAL A 101 2.07 5.01 -5.30
N ASP A 102 1.76 6.23 -5.76
CA ASP A 102 1.79 7.43 -4.93
C ASP A 102 0.83 7.32 -3.73
N LEU A 103 -0.38 6.79 -3.95
CA LEU A 103 -1.35 6.55 -2.87
C LEU A 103 -0.83 5.56 -1.82
N VAL A 104 -0.17 4.49 -2.26
CA VAL A 104 0.38 3.46 -1.38
C VAL A 104 1.54 4.01 -0.57
N ARG A 105 2.47 4.73 -1.21
CA ARG A 105 3.59 5.39 -0.54
C ARG A 105 3.08 6.35 0.53
N LEU A 106 2.12 7.22 0.18
CA LEU A 106 1.58 8.18 1.11
C LEU A 106 0.87 7.51 2.29
N SER A 107 0.13 6.43 2.05
CA SER A 107 -0.53 5.67 3.13
C SER A 107 0.48 5.12 4.14
N ILE A 108 1.63 4.62 3.67
CA ILE A 108 2.75 4.17 4.51
C ILE A 108 3.33 5.34 5.31
N GLU A 109 3.64 6.46 4.66
CA GLU A 109 4.18 7.66 5.31
C GLU A 109 3.23 8.20 6.39
N VAL A 110 1.92 8.17 6.14
CA VAL A 110 0.91 8.64 7.09
C VAL A 110 0.87 7.73 8.30
N VAL A 111 0.91 6.41 8.13
CA VAL A 111 1.01 5.49 9.27
C VAL A 111 2.29 5.80 10.05
N GLU A 112 3.45 5.86 9.38
CA GLU A 112 4.74 6.14 10.02
C GLU A 112 4.74 7.44 10.84
N ALA A 113 4.25 8.53 10.26
CA ALA A 113 4.24 9.85 10.89
C ALA A 113 3.31 9.92 12.13
N ASN A 114 2.30 9.06 12.21
CA ASN A 114 1.32 9.07 13.29
C ASN A 114 1.59 8.02 14.38
N VAL A 115 2.49 7.07 14.15
CA VAL A 115 2.77 5.96 15.07
C VAL A 115 3.14 6.42 16.48
N GLU A 116 3.97 7.46 16.63
CA GLU A 116 4.37 7.97 17.95
C GLU A 116 3.23 8.61 18.73
N GLN A 117 2.24 9.18 18.03
CA GLN A 117 1.08 9.80 18.65
C GLN A 117 0.00 8.77 19.00
N LEU A 118 -0.06 7.66 18.24
CA LEU A 118 -1.09 6.65 18.36
C LEU A 118 -0.75 5.53 19.35
N LEU A 119 0.54 5.33 19.63
CA LEU A 119 1.04 4.16 20.35
C LEU A 119 1.97 4.55 21.50
N GLU A 120 1.96 3.73 22.55
CA GLU A 120 2.95 3.81 23.62
C GLU A 120 4.36 3.61 23.05
N PRO A 121 5.42 4.24 23.61
CA PRO A 121 6.77 4.24 23.03
C PRO A 121 7.33 2.85 22.71
N GLY A 122 7.01 1.84 23.53
CA GLY A 122 7.42 0.45 23.29
C GLY A 122 6.73 -0.19 22.08
N ASP A 123 5.44 0.04 21.91
CA ASP A 123 4.66 -0.48 20.77
C ASP A 123 4.98 0.32 19.48
N ALA A 124 5.31 1.61 19.61
CA ALA A 124 5.64 2.49 18.48
C ALA A 124 6.93 2.06 17.74
N ALA A 125 7.95 1.62 18.48
CA ALA A 125 9.19 1.12 17.88
C ALA A 125 8.96 -0.14 17.03
N ASP A 126 8.19 -1.09 17.56
CA ASP A 126 7.85 -2.35 16.88
C ASP A 126 7.04 -2.08 15.61
N VAL A 127 6.02 -1.20 15.69
CA VAL A 127 5.22 -0.83 14.52
C VAL A 127 6.07 -0.12 13.47
N ARG A 128 6.98 0.80 13.85
CA ARG A 128 7.86 1.45 12.88
C ARG A 128 8.74 0.45 12.13
N ALA A 129 9.34 -0.50 12.83
CA ALA A 129 10.11 -1.57 12.20
C ALA A 129 9.24 -2.41 11.24
N ALA A 130 7.99 -2.67 11.63
CA ALA A 130 7.04 -3.39 10.79
C ALA A 130 6.61 -2.58 9.54
N VAL A 131 6.39 -1.28 9.66
CA VAL A 131 6.11 -0.36 8.54
C VAL A 131 7.25 -0.40 7.52
N LEU A 132 8.52 -0.34 7.97
CA LEU A 132 9.69 -0.41 7.08
C LEU A 132 9.81 -1.76 6.37
N ARG A 133 9.48 -2.87 7.04
CA ARG A 133 9.41 -4.19 6.42
C ARG A 133 8.30 -4.25 5.37
N TYR A 134 7.09 -3.79 5.73
CA TYR A 134 5.96 -3.75 4.81
C TYR A 134 6.25 -2.92 3.57
N ALA A 135 6.81 -1.71 3.75
CA ALA A 135 7.16 -0.81 2.66
C ALA A 135 8.14 -1.44 1.67
N ARG A 136 9.08 -2.25 2.17
CA ARG A 136 10.02 -2.99 1.33
C ARG A 136 9.32 -4.06 0.49
N GLU A 137 8.46 -4.86 1.10
CA GLU A 137 7.70 -5.89 0.38
C GLU A 137 6.79 -5.26 -0.69
N VAL A 138 6.12 -4.16 -0.34
CA VAL A 138 5.33 -3.35 -1.29
C VAL A 138 6.20 -2.85 -2.45
N ALA A 139 7.41 -2.36 -2.17
CA ALA A 139 8.31 -1.84 -3.20
C ALA A 139 8.75 -2.94 -4.18
N PHE A 140 9.08 -4.13 -3.69
CA PHE A 140 9.40 -5.28 -4.55
C PHE A 140 8.19 -5.75 -5.37
N ALA A 141 7.02 -5.85 -4.74
CA ALA A 141 5.77 -6.17 -5.42
C ALA A 141 5.46 -5.16 -6.53
N THR A 142 5.65 -3.87 -6.27
CA THR A 142 5.49 -2.79 -7.25
C THR A 142 6.49 -2.94 -8.38
N ALA A 143 7.77 -3.17 -8.08
CA ALA A 143 8.82 -3.36 -9.08
C ALA A 143 8.52 -4.55 -10.01
N GLU A 144 7.97 -5.64 -9.48
CA GLU A 144 7.54 -6.79 -10.28
C GLU A 144 6.42 -6.45 -11.27
N VAL A 145 5.44 -5.63 -10.85
CA VAL A 145 4.39 -5.13 -11.76
C VAL A 145 5.00 -4.32 -12.90
N TYR A 146 5.94 -3.42 -12.60
CA TYR A 146 6.63 -2.64 -13.63
C TYR A 146 7.48 -3.52 -14.56
N ALA A 147 8.20 -4.51 -14.01
CA ALA A 147 8.99 -5.44 -14.80
C ALA A 147 8.12 -6.22 -15.79
N ARG A 148 7.00 -6.80 -15.32
CA ARG A 148 6.04 -7.50 -16.19
C ARG A 148 5.45 -6.59 -17.27
N ALA A 149 5.14 -5.34 -16.92
CA ALA A 149 4.64 -4.36 -17.88
C ALA A 149 5.68 -3.96 -18.94
N ALA A 150 6.98 -4.01 -18.60
CA ALA A 150 8.07 -3.76 -19.53
C ALA A 150 8.32 -4.98 -20.44
N GLU A 151 8.30 -6.20 -19.89
CA GLU A 151 8.43 -7.45 -20.65
C GLU A 151 7.33 -7.61 -21.70
N GLN A 152 6.08 -7.30 -21.33
CA GLN A 152 4.95 -7.35 -22.25
C GLN A 152 5.12 -6.36 -23.42
N ARG A 153 5.61 -5.15 -23.15
CA ARG A 153 5.89 -4.16 -24.19
C ARG A 153 7.01 -4.62 -25.11
N GLY A 154 8.14 -5.10 -24.57
CA GLY A 154 9.24 -5.63 -25.37
C GLY A 154 8.82 -6.83 -26.23
N ALA A 155 7.96 -7.71 -25.72
CA ALA A 155 7.43 -8.84 -26.48
C ALA A 155 6.50 -8.43 -27.63
N TRP A 156 5.80 -7.30 -27.50
CA TRP A 156 5.00 -6.70 -28.57
C TRP A 156 5.89 -6.05 -29.64
N ASP A 157 6.89 -5.28 -29.23
CA ASP A 157 7.83 -4.62 -30.14
C ASP A 157 8.61 -5.66 -30.97
N ALA A 158 9.09 -6.74 -30.34
CA ALA A 158 9.79 -7.82 -31.05
C ALA A 158 8.91 -8.52 -32.10
N ARG A 159 7.60 -8.64 -31.85
CA ARG A 159 6.67 -9.20 -32.85
C ARG A 159 6.44 -8.23 -34.01
N LEU A 160 6.38 -6.93 -33.75
CA LEU A 160 6.26 -5.92 -34.81
C LEU A 160 7.51 -5.90 -35.70
N GLU A 161 8.70 -5.97 -35.12
CA GLU A 161 9.95 -6.06 -35.88
C GLU A 161 10.01 -7.32 -36.76
N ALA A 162 9.61 -8.47 -36.22
CA ALA A 162 9.56 -9.72 -36.97
C ALA A 162 8.62 -9.65 -38.19
N LEU A 163 7.42 -9.04 -38.03
CA LEU A 163 6.47 -8.85 -39.13
C LEU A 163 6.99 -7.90 -40.22
N VAL A 164 7.79 -6.90 -39.85
CA VAL A 164 8.42 -5.97 -40.81
C VAL A 164 9.57 -6.65 -41.57
N VAL A 165 10.37 -7.48 -40.90
CA VAL A 165 11.47 -8.23 -41.54
C VAL A 165 10.95 -9.30 -42.51
N ASP A 166 9.86 -9.99 -42.18
CA ASP A 166 9.23 -10.99 -43.06
C ASP A 166 8.53 -10.38 -44.30
N ALA A 167 8.33 -9.06 -44.34
CA ALA A 167 7.63 -8.36 -45.42
C ALA A 167 8.55 -7.75 -46.51
N VAL A 168 9.87 -7.99 -46.44
CA VAL A 168 10.89 -7.52 -47.41
C VAL A 168 11.49 -8.70 -48.17
#